data_AF-A0A858RLI7-F1
#
_entry.id   AF-A0A858RLI7-F1
#
_cell.length_a   1.000
_cell.length_b   1.000
_cell.length_c   1.000
_cell.angle_alpha   90.00
_cell.angle_beta   90.00
_cell.angle_gamma   90.00
#
_symmetry.space_group_name_H-M   'P 1'
#
loop_
_entity.id
_entity.type
_entity.pdbx_description
1 polymer ?
#
loop_
_entity_poly.entity_id
_entity_poly.type
_entity_poly.pdbx_seq_one_letter_code
_entity_poly.pdbx_strand_id
1 'polypeptide(L)'
;MQGHEPDNSLGIEDLSYPPDSGGRVKMILLGIVLPIALAWYAQLGFERELFYIPERRGGWDQIHGTAAKWLALCHFGAAAFAHFRWWWGLVPSYRIFSWGSTLSLILWISGCSGTIWSLFFY
;
A
#
# COMPACT_ATOMS: atom_id res chain seq x y z
N MET A 1 -28.31 34.56 -22.23
CA MET A 1 -28.00 33.15 -22.59
C MET A 1 -26.65 33.20 -23.28
N GLN A 2 -25.55 32.59 -22.85
CA GLN A 2 -25.33 31.39 -22.05
C GLN A 2 -24.30 31.65 -20.94
N GLY A 3 -24.48 31.03 -19.78
CA GLY A 3 -23.45 30.96 -18.74
C GLY A 3 -22.34 30.02 -19.18
N HIS A 4 -21.11 30.49 -19.15
CA HIS A 4 -19.92 29.69 -19.37
C HIS A 4 -19.66 28.89 -18.09
N GLU A 5 -20.08 27.63 -18.05
CA GLU A 5 -19.67 26.72 -16.98
C GLU A 5 -18.14 26.52 -17.06
N PRO A 6 -17.39 26.71 -15.97
CA PRO A 6 -15.97 26.42 -15.97
C PRO A 6 -15.78 24.91 -16.17
N ASP A 7 -15.10 24.56 -17.25
CA ASP A 7 -14.72 23.20 -17.60
C ASP A 7 -13.74 22.64 -16.55
N ASN A 8 -14.30 22.00 -15.52
CA ASN A 8 -13.57 21.34 -14.44
C ASN A 8 -12.94 19.99 -14.86
N SER A 9 -13.04 19.58 -16.14
CA SER A 9 -12.50 18.29 -16.59
C SER A 9 -10.97 18.26 -16.64
N LEU A 10 -10.34 19.40 -16.98
CA LEU A 10 -8.89 19.54 -17.05
C LEU A 10 -8.19 19.34 -15.69
N GLY A 11 -8.85 19.68 -14.57
CA GLY A 11 -8.27 19.51 -13.24
C GLY A 11 -8.28 18.07 -12.73
N ILE A 12 -9.20 17.23 -13.21
CA ILE A 12 -9.32 15.82 -12.79
C ILE A 12 -8.31 14.95 -13.55
N GLU A 13 -8.06 15.28 -14.82
CA GLU A 13 -7.08 14.60 -15.67
C GLU A 13 -5.63 14.92 -15.22
N ASP A 14 -5.36 16.16 -14.79
CA ASP A 14 -4.05 16.57 -14.25
C ASP A 14 -3.77 16.06 -12.83
N LEU A 15 -4.81 15.67 -12.08
CA LEU A 15 -4.66 14.99 -10.78
C LEU A 15 -4.39 13.49 -10.93
N SER A 16 -4.74 12.90 -12.08
CA SER A 16 -4.62 11.46 -12.33
C SER A 16 -3.34 11.09 -13.10
N TYR A 17 -2.71 12.04 -13.78
CA TYR A 17 -1.38 11.91 -14.36
C TYR A 17 -0.33 12.67 -13.53
N PRO A 18 0.81 12.05 -13.16
CA PRO A 18 1.89 12.80 -12.54
C PRO A 18 2.37 13.88 -13.54
N PRO A 19 2.39 15.16 -13.15
CA PRO A 19 2.80 16.25 -14.03
C PRO A 19 4.30 16.10 -14.30
N ASP A 20 4.65 16.17 -15.58
CA ASP A 20 6.00 16.15 -16.12
C ASP A 20 6.85 14.90 -15.83
N SER A 21 7.84 14.67 -16.70
CA SER A 21 8.77 13.53 -16.65
C SER A 21 9.42 13.34 -15.27
N GLY A 22 9.60 14.42 -14.51
CA GLY A 22 10.12 14.39 -13.13
C GLY A 22 9.18 13.78 -12.10
N GLY A 23 7.85 13.98 -12.23
CA GLY A 23 6.85 13.37 -11.34
C GLY A 23 6.78 11.86 -11.54
N ARG A 24 6.84 11.40 -12.79
CA ARG A 24 6.82 9.97 -13.13
C ARG A 24 8.01 9.22 -12.53
N VAL A 25 9.23 9.76 -12.63
CA VAL A 25 10.43 9.15 -12.04
C VAL A 25 10.32 9.05 -10.51
N LYS A 26 9.82 10.09 -9.83
CA LYS A 26 9.58 10.06 -8.38
C LYS A 26 8.59 8.96 -8.00
N MET A 27 7.50 8.82 -8.74
CA MET A 27 6.48 7.79 -8.49
C MET A 27 7.04 6.38 -8.73
N ILE A 28 7.83 6.20 -9.78
CA ILE A 28 8.54 4.95 -10.09
C ILE A 28 9.49 4.58 -8.94
N LEU A 29 10.31 5.53 -8.48
CA LEU A 29 11.22 5.32 -7.35
C LEU A 29 10.45 5.01 -6.06
N LEU A 30 9.36 5.74 -5.80
CA LEU A 30 8.46 5.47 -4.68
C LEU A 30 7.88 4.05 -4.76
N GLY A 31 7.50 3.61 -5.96
CA GLY A 31 7.02 2.27 -6.27
C GLY A 31 8.08 1.17 -6.17
N ILE A 32 9.34 1.49 -5.87
CA ILE A 32 10.39 0.52 -5.54
C ILE A 32 10.78 0.64 -4.06
N VAL A 33 11.19 1.84 -3.65
CA VAL A 33 11.80 2.09 -2.34
C VAL A 33 10.81 1.84 -1.21
N LEU A 34 9.58 2.36 -1.32
CA LEU A 34 8.55 2.15 -0.30
C LEU A 34 8.18 0.67 -0.15
N PRO A 35 7.87 -0.08 -1.23
CA PRO A 35 7.58 -1.51 -1.11
C PRO A 35 8.71 -2.30 -0.48
N ILE A 36 9.98 -2.02 -0.83
CA ILE A 36 11.12 -2.73 -0.24
C ILE A 36 11.19 -2.46 1.28
N ALA A 37 11.09 -1.20 1.70
CA ALA A 37 11.13 -0.84 3.11
C ALA A 37 9.98 -1.49 3.90
N LEU A 38 8.76 -1.46 3.35
CA LEU A 38 7.58 -2.06 3.98
C LEU A 38 7.64 -3.59 3.99
N ALA A 39 8.11 -4.22 2.91
CA ALA A 39 8.28 -5.68 2.84
C ALA A 39 9.35 -6.15 3.82
N TRP A 40 10.46 -5.41 3.94
CA TRP A 40 11.50 -5.68 4.93
C TRP A 40 10.96 -5.56 6.37
N TYR A 41 10.22 -4.50 6.66
CA TYR A 41 9.59 -4.31 7.97
C TYR A 41 8.57 -5.42 8.26
N ALA A 42 7.74 -5.79 7.29
CA ALA A 42 6.81 -6.91 7.40
C ALA A 42 7.54 -8.24 7.66
N GLN A 43 8.61 -8.53 6.93
CA GLN A 43 9.41 -9.74 7.13
C GLN A 43 9.98 -9.80 8.56
N LEU A 44 10.57 -8.70 9.04
CA LEU A 44 11.08 -8.62 10.41
C LEU A 44 9.96 -8.85 11.45
N GLY A 45 8.78 -8.28 11.22
CA GLY A 45 7.64 -8.46 12.12
C GLY A 45 7.08 -9.89 12.12
N PHE A 46 7.15 -10.57 10.98
CA PHE A 46 6.75 -11.97 10.85
C PHE A 46 7.74 -12.92 11.54
N GLU A 47 9.04 -12.73 11.32
CA GLU A 47 10.11 -13.56 11.91
C GLU A 47 10.21 -13.38 13.42
N ARG A 48 10.04 -12.15 13.92
CA ARG A 48 10.15 -11.83 15.35
C ARG A 48 8.84 -12.01 16.11
N GLU A 49 7.75 -12.30 15.41
CA GLU A 49 6.39 -12.34 15.97
C GLU A 49 6.05 -11.07 16.77
N LEU A 50 6.54 -9.92 16.30
CA LEU A 50 6.45 -8.63 16.99
C LEU A 50 6.23 -7.51 15.98
N PHE A 51 5.19 -6.72 16.20
CA PHE A 51 4.84 -5.61 15.34
C PHE A 51 4.62 -4.33 16.14
N TYR A 52 5.25 -3.23 15.73
CA TYR A 52 5.10 -1.94 16.39
C TYR A 52 4.02 -1.12 15.68
N ILE A 53 3.06 -0.62 16.45
CA ILE A 53 2.02 0.29 15.97
C ILE A 53 2.16 1.64 16.69
N PRO A 54 2.10 2.77 15.96
CA PRO A 54 2.16 4.08 16.58
C PRO A 54 0.93 4.33 17.46
N GLU A 55 1.17 4.71 18.70
CA GLU A 55 0.12 4.99 19.68
C GLU A 55 -0.35 6.45 19.58
N ARG A 56 -1.65 6.69 19.82
CA ARG A 56 -2.32 7.99 19.59
C ARG A 56 -1.76 9.14 20.45
N ARG A 57 -0.98 8.85 21.49
CA ARG A 57 -0.44 9.83 22.47
C ARG A 57 1.08 9.97 22.44
N GLY A 58 1.75 9.47 21.39
CA GLY A 58 3.20 9.50 21.29
C GLY A 58 3.80 8.32 22.05
N GLY A 59 3.94 7.20 21.34
CA GLY A 59 4.41 5.94 21.86
C GLY A 59 4.38 4.88 20.77
N TRP A 60 4.94 3.71 21.05
CA TRP A 60 4.85 2.54 20.18
C TRP A 60 4.23 1.41 21.00
N ASP A 61 3.06 0.98 20.57
CA ASP A 61 2.44 -0.23 21.10
C ASP A 61 3.02 -1.45 20.38
N GLN A 62 3.11 -2.57 21.10
CA GLN A 62 3.75 -3.79 20.66
C GLN A 62 2.71 -4.91 20.57
N ILE A 63 2.45 -5.38 19.35
CA ILE A 63 1.61 -6.54 19.11
C ILE A 63 2.51 -7.75 18.95
N HIS A 64 2.22 -8.81 19.71
CA HIS A 64 3.01 -10.02 19.74
C HIS A 64 2.26 -11.23 19.16
N GLY A 65 3.01 -12.28 18.83
CA GLY A 65 2.49 -13.61 18.50
C GLY A 65 1.75 -13.67 17.16
N THR A 66 0.68 -14.46 17.09
CA THR A 66 -0.05 -14.72 15.84
C THR A 66 -0.64 -13.44 15.24
N ALA A 67 -1.13 -12.52 16.05
CA ALA A 67 -1.65 -11.23 15.58
C ALA A 67 -0.56 -10.40 14.87
N ALA A 68 0.68 -10.44 15.37
CA ALA A 68 1.81 -9.76 14.74
C ALA A 68 2.14 -10.30 13.35
N LYS A 69 2.04 -11.63 13.16
CA LYS A 69 2.25 -12.27 11.85
C LYS A 69 1.19 -11.87 10.83
N TRP A 70 -0.07 -11.76 11.25
CA TRP A 70 -1.14 -11.29 10.37
C TRP A 70 -1.00 -9.81 10.02
N LEU A 71 -0.55 -8.97 10.96
CA LEU A 71 -0.21 -7.57 10.71
C LEU A 71 0.96 -7.40 9.74
N ALA A 72 1.99 -8.24 9.88
CA ALA A 72 3.08 -8.32 8.93
C ALA A 72 2.57 -8.70 7.53
N LEU A 73 1.69 -9.69 7.41
CA LEU A 73 1.10 -10.08 6.14
C LEU A 73 0.27 -8.94 5.51
N CYS A 74 -0.49 -8.21 6.34
CA CYS A 74 -1.22 -7.02 5.91
C CYS A 74 -0.29 -5.95 5.33
N HIS A 75 0.80 -5.63 6.03
CA HIS A 75 1.79 -4.65 5.56
C HIS A 75 2.51 -5.12 4.29
N PHE A 76 2.79 -6.41 4.16
CA PHE A 76 3.34 -6.98 2.94
C PHE A 76 2.36 -6.84 1.76
N GLY A 77 1.07 -7.10 1.97
CA GLY A 77 0.03 -6.87 0.97
C GLY A 77 -0.05 -5.41 0.52
N ALA A 78 0.02 -4.46 1.46
CA ALA A 78 0.06 -3.03 1.16
C ALA A 78 1.33 -2.63 0.38
N ALA A 79 2.49 -3.18 0.75
CA ALA A 79 3.75 -2.97 0.05
C ALA A 79 3.66 -3.47 -1.41
N ALA A 80 3.20 -4.70 -1.60
CA ALA A 80 3.02 -5.29 -2.92
C ALA A 80 2.06 -4.46 -3.78
N PHE A 81 0.95 -4.00 -3.19
CA PHE A 81 0.00 -3.14 -3.90
C PHE A 81 0.65 -1.82 -4.36
N ALA A 82 1.43 -1.17 -3.49
CA ALA A 82 2.16 0.05 -3.84
C ALA A 82 3.15 -0.19 -4.99
N HIS A 83 3.84 -1.34 -4.99
CA HIS A 83 4.73 -1.73 -6.08
C HIS A 83 3.97 -1.90 -7.40
N PHE A 84 2.88 -2.67 -7.40
CA PHE A 84 2.10 -2.86 -8.63
C PHE A 84 1.47 -1.54 -9.10
N ARG A 85 0.99 -0.69 -8.19
CA ARG A 85 0.32 0.57 -8.56
C ARG A 85 1.27 1.64 -9.11
N TRP A 86 2.46 1.80 -8.52
CA TRP A 86 3.37 2.91 -8.85
C TRP A 86 4.57 2.51 -9.70
N TRP A 87 4.96 1.24 -9.73
CA TRP A 87 5.93 0.74 -10.70
C TRP A 87 5.22 0.12 -11.90
N TRP A 88 4.49 -0.99 -11.72
CA TRP A 88 3.87 -1.72 -12.83
C TRP A 88 2.68 -0.99 -13.46
N GLY A 89 2.06 -0.05 -12.76
CA GLY A 89 1.02 0.83 -13.32
C GLY A 89 1.58 1.95 -14.19
N LEU A 90 2.88 2.27 -14.06
CA LEU A 90 3.56 3.28 -14.88
C LEU A 90 4.43 2.65 -15.97
N VAL A 91 4.85 1.39 -15.82
CA VAL A 91 5.44 0.57 -16.88
C VAL A 91 4.29 -0.01 -17.72
N PRO A 92 4.32 0.02 -19.07
CA PRO A 92 3.22 -0.45 -19.91
C PRO A 92 3.10 -1.99 -19.89
N SER A 93 2.62 -2.53 -18.78
CA SER A 93 2.48 -3.98 -18.54
C SER A 93 1.19 -4.27 -17.76
N TYR A 94 0.07 -4.01 -18.42
CA TYR A 94 -1.28 -4.04 -17.84
C TYR A 94 -1.64 -5.38 -17.17
N ARG A 95 -1.21 -6.52 -17.73
CA ARG A 95 -1.47 -7.84 -17.12
C ARG A 95 -0.77 -7.99 -15.78
N ILE A 96 0.50 -7.61 -15.68
CA ILE A 96 1.26 -7.70 -14.43
C ILE A 96 0.66 -6.77 -13.37
N PHE A 97 0.29 -5.55 -13.78
CA PHE A 97 -0.42 -4.60 -12.93
C PHE A 97 -1.73 -5.17 -12.36
N SER A 98 -2.61 -5.70 -13.22
CA SER A 98 -3.95 -6.17 -12.80
C SER A 98 -3.88 -7.38 -11.87
N TRP A 99 -3.12 -8.41 -12.26
CA TRP A 99 -2.97 -9.63 -11.46
C TRP A 99 -2.25 -9.35 -10.15
N GLY A 100 -1.15 -8.59 -10.20
CA GLY A 100 -0.37 -8.23 -9.02
C GLY A 100 -1.16 -7.39 -8.01
N SER A 101 -1.91 -6.38 -8.48
CA SER A 101 -2.74 -5.55 -7.60
C SER A 101 -3.86 -6.36 -6.95
N THR A 102 -4.46 -7.29 -7.69
CA THR A 102 -5.53 -8.17 -7.18
C THR A 102 -5.01 -9.11 -6.09
N LEU A 103 -3.88 -9.78 -6.35
CA LEU A 103 -3.24 -10.65 -5.35
C LEU A 103 -2.80 -9.86 -4.11
N SER A 104 -2.30 -8.65 -4.29
CA SER A 104 -1.91 -7.77 -3.18
C SER A 104 -3.09 -7.37 -2.31
N LEU A 105 -4.25 -7.08 -2.93
CA LEU A 105 -5.49 -6.80 -2.21
C LEU A 105 -5.99 -8.02 -1.43
N ILE A 106 -5.94 -9.21 -2.04
CA ILE A 106 -6.30 -10.47 -1.35
C ILE A 106 -5.42 -10.65 -0.11
N LEU A 107 -4.09 -10.51 -0.25
CA LEU A 107 -3.14 -10.61 0.86
C LEU A 107 -3.43 -9.58 1.95
N TRP A 108 -3.70 -8.33 1.57
CA TRP A 108 -4.02 -7.26 2.51
C TRP A 108 -5.30 -7.55 3.29
N ILE A 109 -6.37 -7.96 2.60
CA ILE A 109 -7.65 -8.33 3.23
C ILE A 109 -7.45 -9.53 4.16
N SER A 110 -6.75 -10.58 3.72
CA SER A 110 -6.45 -11.74 4.54
C SER A 110 -5.65 -11.37 5.80
N GLY A 111 -4.66 -10.48 5.68
CA GLY A 111 -3.90 -9.96 6.82
C GLY A 111 -4.77 -9.19 7.81
N CYS A 112 -5.63 -8.29 7.32
CA CYS A 112 -6.60 -7.57 8.16
C CYS A 112 -7.56 -8.51 8.88
N SER A 113 -8.18 -9.45 8.16
CA SER A 113 -9.11 -10.42 8.74
C SER A 113 -8.43 -11.32 9.77
N GLY A 114 -7.23 -11.82 9.47
CA GLY A 114 -6.45 -12.64 10.38
C GLY A 114 -6.01 -11.90 11.64
N THR A 115 -5.68 -10.61 11.51
CA THR A 115 -5.34 -9.75 12.66
C THR A 115 -6.56 -9.59 13.57
N ILE A 116 -7.71 -9.23 13.01
CA ILE A 116 -8.97 -9.10 13.77
C ILE A 116 -9.29 -10.42 14.46
N TRP A 117 -9.28 -11.54 13.73
CA TRP A 117 -9.54 -12.84 14.31
C TRP A 117 -8.61 -13.16 15.49
N SER A 118 -7.31 -12.89 15.33
CA SER A 118 -6.31 -13.18 16.36
C SER A 118 -6.40 -12.26 17.58
N LEU A 119 -7.00 -11.08 17.46
CA LEU A 119 -7.19 -10.16 18.59
C LEU A 119 -8.47 -10.45 19.39
N PHE A 120 -9.48 -11.05 18.76
CA PHE A 120 -10.78 -11.30 19.40
C PHE A 120 -10.97 -12.73 19.90
N PHE A 121 -10.29 -13.71 19.29
CA PHE A 121 -10.52 -15.14 19.55
C PHE A 121 -9.30 -15.89 20.10
N TYR A 122 -8.15 -15.23 20.20
CA TYR A 122 -6.91 -15.76 20.79
C TYR A 122 -6.34 -14.74 21.77
#